data_AF-A0A960HKU5-F1
#
_entry.id   AF-A0A960HKU5-F1
#
_cell.length_a   1.000
_cell.length_b   1.000
_cell.length_c   1.000
_cell.angle_alpha   90.00
_cell.angle_beta   90.00
_cell.angle_gamma   90.00
#
_symmetry.space_group_name_H-M   'P 1'
#
loop_
_entity.id
_entity.type
_entity.pdbx_description
1 polymer ?
#
loop_
_entity_poly.entity_id
_entity_poly.type
_entity_poly.pdbx_seq_one_letter_code
_entity_poly.pdbx_strand_id
1 'polypeptide(L)'
;MSPANPPGATRRTGGAGGRPASGRTRDLDPDELAALEEQRDFLLASIADLEREHEAGDLSDEDAATLRDDYTARAAEVIRAIEDRKAAFAEARPPRSPLRVAVIAVAVVGFAALAGWAAAAAMGARKAGESASGGITVTQTLSQQANECSTKIMSDPVEAKDCLEGVLEEDPENAVALTWSAWQLSLISNQLEEPDRTVAQAQAAIRLEQAVASDPGYSYARAFRAIVAYRNGRYADAQQYLQEFRDNDPSTEAAQIIDQMDLEANIAAALAESDGAPADPGADTTTTAPATTDPAGN
;
A
#
# COMPACT_ATOMS: atom_id res chain seq x y z
N MET A 1 -21.90 -57.55 -64.11
CA MET A 1 -20.65 -57.24 -63.38
C MET A 1 -20.14 -55.87 -63.81
N SER A 2 -19.93 -54.97 -62.85
CA SER A 2 -19.13 -53.72 -62.91
C SER A 2 -17.69 -53.92 -63.45
N PRO A 3 -16.91 -52.85 -63.71
CA PRO A 3 -17.27 -51.52 -64.26
C PRO A 3 -16.20 -50.89 -65.22
N ALA A 4 -16.57 -49.73 -65.81
CA ALA A 4 -15.85 -48.45 -66.05
C ALA A 4 -14.34 -48.44 -66.44
N ASN A 5 -13.83 -47.62 -67.36
CA ASN A 5 -14.04 -46.17 -67.58
C ASN A 5 -13.30 -45.74 -68.89
N PRO A 6 -13.73 -44.73 -69.68
CA PRO A 6 -12.90 -44.14 -70.74
C PRO A 6 -12.20 -42.83 -70.30
N PRO A 7 -11.16 -42.37 -71.03
CA PRO A 7 -10.26 -41.30 -70.60
C PRO A 7 -10.58 -39.94 -71.22
N GLY A 8 -10.06 -38.89 -70.59
CA GLY A 8 -9.75 -37.63 -71.27
C GLY A 8 -10.42 -36.40 -70.66
N ALA A 9 -9.63 -35.63 -69.91
CA ALA A 9 -9.86 -34.20 -69.79
C ALA A 9 -8.53 -33.48 -69.59
N THR A 10 -8.47 -32.33 -70.22
CA THR A 10 -7.33 -31.53 -70.62
C THR A 10 -6.76 -30.64 -69.51
N ARG A 11 -5.50 -30.27 -69.69
CA ARG A 11 -4.71 -29.26 -68.99
C ARG A 11 -5.49 -27.93 -68.85
N ARG A 12 -5.52 -27.33 -67.65
CA ARG A 12 -5.62 -25.88 -67.46
C ARG A 12 -4.61 -25.38 -66.43
N THR A 13 -4.04 -24.25 -66.80
CA THR A 13 -2.98 -23.45 -66.19
C THR A 13 -3.50 -22.45 -65.16
N GLY A 14 -2.61 -22.03 -64.25
CA GLY A 14 -2.72 -20.80 -63.43
C GLY A 14 -3.52 -20.98 -62.14
N GLY A 15 -3.11 -20.50 -60.96
CA GLY A 15 -2.06 -19.54 -60.59
C GLY A 15 -2.46 -18.91 -59.25
N ALA A 16 -1.47 -18.32 -58.56
CA ALA A 16 -1.55 -17.56 -57.30
C ALA A 16 -1.83 -18.42 -56.05
N GLY A 17 -0.86 -18.67 -55.18
CA GLY A 17 -0.03 -17.63 -54.55
C GLY A 17 -0.66 -17.25 -53.22
N GLY A 18 -0.79 -18.22 -52.31
CA GLY A 18 -1.23 -17.98 -50.96
C GLY A 18 -0.12 -17.34 -50.13
N ARG A 19 -0.44 -16.17 -49.56
CA ARG A 19 0.25 -15.35 -48.53
C ARG A 19 1.16 -14.23 -49.07
N PRO A 20 0.86 -12.99 -48.64
CA PRO A 20 1.59 -12.47 -47.48
C PRO A 20 0.66 -11.71 -46.51
N ALA A 21 0.12 -12.40 -45.51
CA ALA A 21 -0.44 -11.73 -44.33
C ALA A 21 0.63 -11.48 -43.25
N SER A 22 1.79 -12.15 -43.33
CA SER A 22 2.83 -12.15 -42.31
C SER A 22 3.80 -10.96 -42.37
N GLY A 23 3.93 -10.28 -43.52
CA GLY A 23 4.76 -9.08 -43.64
C GLY A 23 4.13 -7.89 -42.92
N ARG A 24 2.85 -7.63 -43.21
CA ARG A 24 2.10 -6.51 -42.64
C ARG A 24 1.93 -6.57 -41.12
N THR A 25 1.88 -7.78 -40.53
CA THR A 25 1.82 -7.95 -39.07
C THR A 25 3.14 -7.65 -38.38
N ARG A 26 4.29 -7.98 -39.00
CA ARG A 26 5.59 -7.56 -38.46
C ARG A 26 5.69 -6.04 -38.52
N ASP A 27 5.33 -5.45 -39.66
CA ASP A 27 5.39 -4.00 -39.88
C ASP A 27 4.55 -3.15 -38.92
N LEU A 28 3.64 -3.76 -38.15
CA LEU A 28 2.78 -3.10 -37.17
C LEU A 28 3.01 -3.62 -35.73
N ASP A 29 4.14 -4.27 -35.48
CA ASP A 29 4.53 -4.71 -34.14
C ASP A 29 5.18 -3.54 -33.36
N PRO A 30 4.58 -3.07 -32.25
CA PRO A 30 5.14 -1.99 -31.44
C PRO A 30 6.42 -2.39 -30.71
N ASP A 31 6.57 -3.67 -30.36
CA ASP A 31 7.73 -4.16 -29.62
C ASP A 31 8.96 -4.19 -30.53
N GLU A 32 8.79 -4.58 -31.79
CA GLU A 32 9.87 -4.50 -32.78
C GLU A 32 10.27 -3.04 -33.09
N LEU A 33 9.34 -2.08 -33.07
CA LEU A 33 9.67 -0.66 -33.22
C LEU A 33 10.51 -0.16 -32.04
N ALA A 34 10.13 -0.53 -30.81
CA ALA A 34 10.89 -0.17 -29.61
C ALA A 34 12.32 -0.74 -29.65
N ALA A 35 12.47 -2.02 -30.06
CA ALA A 35 13.78 -2.65 -30.19
C ALA A 35 14.70 -1.94 -31.21
N LEU A 36 14.14 -1.46 -32.33
CA LEU A 36 14.90 -0.66 -33.30
C LEU A 36 15.32 0.70 -32.71
N GLU A 37 14.45 1.35 -31.94
CA GLU A 37 14.78 2.62 -31.27
C GLU A 37 15.89 2.46 -30.23
N GLU A 38 15.86 1.38 -29.44
CA GLU A 38 16.94 1.03 -28.51
C GLU A 38 18.26 0.76 -29.25
N GLN A 39 18.22 0.03 -30.37
CA GLN A 39 19.40 -0.24 -31.17
C GLN A 39 20.00 1.03 -31.78
N ARG A 40 19.16 1.97 -32.25
CA ARG A 40 19.60 3.29 -32.72
C ARG A 40 20.34 4.02 -31.59
N ASP A 41 19.76 4.07 -30.41
CA ASP A 41 20.33 4.82 -29.29
C ASP A 41 21.67 4.22 -28.84
N PHE A 42 21.78 2.89 -28.83
CA PHE A 42 23.04 2.18 -28.60
C PHE A 42 24.11 2.53 -29.64
N LEU A 43 23.76 2.54 -30.94
CA LEU A 43 24.71 2.86 -32.01
C LEU A 43 25.20 4.31 -31.92
N LEU A 44 24.29 5.25 -31.67
CA LEU A 44 24.66 6.67 -31.51
C LEU A 44 25.53 6.90 -30.26
N ALA A 45 25.23 6.21 -29.15
CA ALA A 45 26.08 6.25 -27.96
C ALA A 45 27.47 5.66 -28.23
N SER A 46 27.55 4.58 -29.00
CA SER A 46 28.83 3.94 -29.38
C SER A 46 29.69 4.85 -30.26
N ILE A 47 29.08 5.61 -31.19
CA ILE A 47 29.81 6.60 -32.00
C ILE A 47 30.37 7.72 -31.11
N ALA A 48 29.57 8.23 -30.17
CA ALA A 48 30.03 9.28 -29.26
C ALA A 48 31.12 8.78 -28.29
N ASP A 49 31.11 7.50 -27.94
CA ASP A 49 32.16 6.88 -27.12
C ASP A 49 33.46 6.69 -27.90
N LEU A 50 33.36 6.16 -29.13
CA LEU A 50 34.46 6.03 -30.08
C LEU A 50 35.18 7.38 -30.30
N GLU A 51 34.42 8.47 -30.41
CA GLU A 51 34.96 9.82 -30.55
C GLU A 51 35.76 10.26 -29.32
N ARG A 52 35.30 9.93 -28.11
CA ARG A 52 36.04 10.24 -26.88
C ARG A 52 37.32 9.42 -26.75
N GLU A 53 37.27 8.13 -27.07
CA GLU A 53 38.44 7.26 -27.05
C GLU A 53 39.49 7.70 -28.09
N HIS A 54 39.04 8.16 -29.26
CA HIS A 54 39.90 8.76 -30.28
C HIS A 54 40.55 10.07 -29.79
N GLU A 55 39.77 10.98 -29.19
CA GLU A 55 40.29 12.22 -28.61
C GLU A 55 41.27 11.98 -27.44
N ALA A 56 41.06 10.90 -26.67
CA ALA A 56 41.96 10.48 -25.60
C ALA A 56 43.28 9.86 -26.11
N GLY A 57 43.36 9.53 -27.41
CA GLY A 57 44.51 8.87 -28.03
C GLY A 57 44.56 7.36 -27.80
N ASP A 58 43.47 6.76 -27.31
CA ASP A 58 43.36 5.32 -27.07
C ASP A 58 43.11 4.53 -28.38
N LEU A 59 42.67 5.23 -29.44
CA LEU A 59 42.43 4.70 -30.78
C LEU A 59 43.23 5.45 -31.85
N SER A 60 43.71 4.71 -32.86
CA SER A 60 44.36 5.32 -34.02
C SER A 60 43.34 6.02 -34.94
N ASP A 61 43.79 7.01 -35.72
CA ASP A 61 42.93 7.72 -36.69
C ASP A 61 42.29 6.76 -37.71
N GLU A 62 43.03 5.74 -38.16
CA GLU A 62 42.57 4.77 -39.15
C GLU A 62 41.51 3.81 -38.57
N ASP A 63 41.74 3.33 -37.34
CA ASP A 63 40.78 2.47 -36.64
C ASP A 63 39.50 3.23 -36.29
N ALA A 64 39.63 4.47 -35.79
CA ALA A 64 38.50 5.32 -35.46
C ALA A 64 37.65 5.64 -36.71
N ALA A 65 38.29 5.94 -37.85
CA ALA A 65 37.58 6.17 -39.10
C ALA A 65 36.81 4.93 -39.58
N THR A 66 37.46 3.76 -39.54
CA THR A 66 36.85 2.49 -39.97
C THR A 66 35.65 2.12 -39.11
N LEU A 67 35.77 2.22 -37.78
CA LEU A 67 34.68 1.92 -36.85
C LEU A 67 33.54 2.94 -36.97
N ARG A 68 33.87 4.23 -37.10
CA ARG A 68 32.86 5.29 -37.27
C ARG A 68 32.02 5.05 -38.53
N ASP A 69 32.65 4.66 -39.63
CA ASP A 69 31.96 4.39 -40.90
C ASP A 69 30.99 3.20 -40.78
N ASP A 70 31.39 2.10 -40.11
CA ASP A 70 30.52 0.95 -39.87
C ASP A 70 29.32 1.30 -38.98
N TYR A 71 29.59 1.94 -37.83
CA TYR A 71 28.52 2.34 -36.91
C TYR A 71 27.56 3.34 -37.55
N THR A 72 28.07 4.27 -38.35
CA THR A 72 27.24 5.24 -39.08
C THR A 72 26.37 4.56 -40.13
N ALA A 73 26.93 3.61 -40.89
CA ALA A 73 26.18 2.85 -41.88
C ALA A 73 25.04 2.05 -41.24
N ARG A 74 25.32 1.38 -40.11
CA ARG A 74 24.32 0.61 -39.35
C ARG A 74 23.27 1.52 -38.71
N ALA A 75 23.66 2.66 -38.14
CA ALA A 75 22.71 3.61 -37.57
C ALA A 75 21.76 4.14 -38.64
N ALA A 76 22.26 4.46 -39.83
CA ALA A 76 21.44 4.91 -40.95
C ALA A 76 20.45 3.83 -41.42
N GLU A 77 20.83 2.56 -41.40
CA GLU A 77 19.93 1.44 -41.71
C GLU A 77 18.78 1.35 -40.69
N VAL A 78 19.10 1.38 -39.40
CA VAL A 78 18.10 1.30 -38.31
C VAL A 78 17.15 2.49 -38.34
N ILE A 79 17.65 3.71 -38.59
CA ILE A 79 16.82 4.92 -38.67
C ILE A 79 15.79 4.81 -39.81
N ARG A 80 16.20 4.33 -40.99
CA ARG A 80 15.26 4.12 -42.11
C ARG A 80 14.19 3.08 -41.77
N ALA A 81 14.58 1.99 -41.11
CA ALA A 81 13.63 0.96 -40.66
C ALA A 81 12.60 1.50 -39.66
N ILE A 82 13.01 2.38 -38.74
CA ILE A 82 12.11 3.08 -37.81
C ILE A 82 11.13 3.99 -38.57
N GLU A 83 11.62 4.76 -39.54
CA GLU A 83 10.79 5.67 -40.35
C GLU A 83 9.75 4.92 -41.17
N ASP A 84 10.15 3.86 -41.87
CA ASP A 84 9.25 3.01 -42.66
C ASP A 84 8.14 2.41 -41.80
N ARG A 85 8.50 1.93 -40.60
CA ARG A 85 7.53 1.37 -39.66
C ARG A 85 6.61 2.43 -39.07
N LYS A 86 7.12 3.61 -38.72
CA LYS A 86 6.29 4.75 -38.28
C LYS A 86 5.30 5.18 -39.38
N ALA A 87 5.72 5.17 -40.64
CA ALA A 87 4.84 5.41 -41.78
C ALA A 87 3.76 4.33 -41.91
N ALA A 88 4.13 3.05 -41.76
CA ALA A 88 3.17 1.94 -41.78
C ALA A 88 2.11 2.06 -40.65
N PHE A 89 2.52 2.43 -39.43
CA PHE A 89 1.60 2.72 -38.33
C PHE A 89 0.67 3.90 -38.63
N ALA A 90 1.18 4.95 -39.28
CA ALA A 90 0.38 6.11 -39.67
C ALA A 90 -0.66 5.75 -40.74
N GLU A 91 -0.30 4.92 -41.71
CA GLU A 91 -1.18 4.43 -42.77
C GLU A 91 -2.25 3.44 -42.25
N ALA A 92 -1.88 2.58 -41.30
CA ALA A 92 -2.81 1.64 -40.69
C ALA A 92 -3.87 2.32 -39.80
N ARG A 93 -3.71 3.60 -39.46
CA ARG A 93 -4.66 4.31 -38.61
C ARG A 93 -5.97 4.55 -39.36
N PRO A 94 -7.10 3.97 -38.94
CA PRO A 94 -8.36 4.15 -39.63
C PRO A 94 -8.79 5.62 -39.60
N PRO A 95 -9.41 6.14 -40.68
CA PRO A 95 -9.92 7.51 -40.70
C PRO A 95 -10.93 7.68 -39.57
N ARG A 96 -10.64 8.59 -38.64
CA ARG A 96 -11.57 8.93 -37.56
C ARG A 96 -12.75 9.66 -38.18
N SER A 97 -13.95 9.08 -38.10
CA SER A 97 -15.14 9.80 -38.54
C SER A 97 -15.43 10.92 -37.54
N PRO A 98 -15.42 12.20 -37.97
CA PRO A 98 -15.61 13.34 -37.07
C PRO A 98 -16.96 13.27 -36.35
N LEU A 99 -17.96 12.68 -37.01
CA LEU A 99 -19.26 12.37 -36.42
C LEU A 99 -19.15 11.42 -35.21
N ARG A 100 -18.34 10.36 -35.28
CA ARG A 100 -18.20 9.39 -34.19
C ARG A 100 -17.44 9.98 -33.01
N VAL A 101 -16.43 10.81 -33.28
CA VAL A 101 -15.71 11.57 -32.25
C VAL A 101 -16.65 12.57 -31.57
N ALA A 102 -17.46 13.31 -32.34
CA ALA A 102 -18.45 14.23 -31.81
C ALA A 102 -19.52 13.50 -30.97
N VAL A 103 -20.00 12.34 -31.43
CA VAL A 103 -20.96 11.52 -30.67
C VAL A 103 -20.38 11.02 -29.35
N ILE A 104 -19.13 10.56 -29.34
CA ILE A 104 -18.46 10.14 -28.10
C ILE A 104 -18.26 11.34 -27.16
N ALA A 105 -17.80 12.48 -27.67
CA ALA A 105 -17.62 13.69 -26.87
C ALA A 105 -18.95 14.16 -26.27
N VAL A 106 -20.03 14.18 -27.07
CA VAL A 106 -21.39 14.50 -26.60
C VAL A 106 -21.88 13.47 -25.59
N ALA A 107 -21.59 12.18 -25.77
CA ALA A 107 -21.95 11.14 -24.80
C ALA A 107 -21.22 11.32 -23.46
N VAL A 108 -19.93 11.64 -23.49
CA VAL A 108 -19.13 11.91 -22.27
C VAL A 108 -19.61 13.18 -21.58
N VAL A 109 -19.83 14.27 -22.31
CA VAL A 109 -20.37 15.53 -21.77
C VAL A 109 -21.79 15.32 -21.24
N GLY A 110 -22.62 14.56 -21.95
CA GLY A 110 -23.97 14.20 -21.53
C GLY A 110 -23.97 13.34 -20.27
N PHE A 111 -23.08 12.36 -20.16
CA PHE A 111 -22.90 11.55 -18.96
C PHE A 111 -22.43 12.41 -17.78
N ALA A 112 -21.46 13.29 -17.98
CA ALA A 112 -20.98 14.22 -16.95
C ALA A 112 -22.07 15.21 -16.51
N ALA A 113 -22.87 15.72 -17.45
CA ALA A 113 -24.00 16.59 -17.15
C ALA A 113 -25.13 15.85 -16.41
N LEU A 114 -25.42 14.60 -16.79
CA LEU A 114 -26.38 13.74 -16.09
C LEU A 114 -25.90 13.39 -14.68
N ALA A 115 -24.62 13.08 -14.51
CA ALA A 115 -24.01 12.84 -13.20
C ALA A 115 -24.04 14.11 -12.32
N GLY A 116 -23.70 15.26 -12.89
CA GLY A 116 -23.79 16.56 -12.20
C GLY A 116 -25.22 16.96 -11.85
N TRP A 117 -26.18 16.70 -12.74
CA TRP A 117 -27.60 16.93 -12.50
C TRP A 117 -28.16 15.99 -11.44
N ALA A 118 -27.80 14.71 -11.46
CA ALA A 118 -28.17 13.74 -10.42
C ALA A 118 -27.60 14.16 -9.05
N ALA A 119 -26.35 14.61 -9.00
CA ALA A 119 -25.73 15.15 -7.79
C ALA A 119 -26.48 16.40 -7.28
N ALA A 120 -26.88 17.32 -8.17
CA ALA A 120 -27.64 18.51 -7.80
C ALA A 120 -29.09 18.19 -7.35
N ALA A 121 -29.74 17.19 -7.94
CA ALA A 121 -31.07 16.73 -7.53
C ALA A 121 -31.05 16.05 -6.14
N ALA A 122 -29.94 15.40 -5.77
CA ALA A 122 -29.71 14.89 -4.42
C ALA A 122 -29.51 15.99 -3.36
N MET A 123 -29.31 17.25 -3.79
CA MET A 123 -29.10 18.41 -2.93
C MET A 123 -30.36 19.32 -2.81
N GLY A 124 -31.52 18.86 -3.27
CA GLY A 124 -32.78 19.59 -3.19
C GLY A 124 -33.53 19.39 -1.86
N ALA A 125 -33.60 20.45 -1.04
CA ALA A 125 -34.46 20.65 0.13
C ALA A 125 -34.38 19.59 1.26
N ARG A 126 -33.38 19.71 2.14
CA ARG A 126 -33.38 19.01 3.44
C ARG A 126 -34.33 19.71 4.42
N LYS A 127 -35.44 19.08 4.78
CA LYS A 127 -36.17 19.43 6.02
C LYS A 127 -35.44 18.78 7.19
N ALA A 128 -35.30 19.54 8.28
CA ALA A 128 -34.65 19.08 9.50
C ALA A 128 -35.41 17.88 10.08
N GLY A 129 -34.71 16.75 10.31
CA GLY A 129 -35.19 15.67 11.18
C GLY A 129 -35.30 14.26 10.59
N GLU A 130 -35.05 14.01 9.30
CA GLU A 130 -35.07 12.63 8.77
C GLU A 130 -33.65 12.08 8.56
N SER A 131 -33.35 11.00 9.30
CA SER A 131 -32.14 10.20 9.13
C SER A 131 -32.15 9.48 7.79
N ALA A 132 -31.05 9.62 7.06
CA ALA A 132 -30.80 9.03 5.76
C ALA A 132 -30.49 7.53 5.85
N SER A 133 -31.48 6.69 6.15
CA SER A 133 -31.35 5.24 5.92
C SER A 133 -31.94 4.91 4.55
N GLY A 134 -31.13 5.03 3.51
CA GLY A 134 -31.53 4.71 2.14
C GLY A 134 -30.34 4.31 1.27
N GLY A 135 -30.04 3.01 1.22
CA GLY A 135 -29.49 2.31 0.07
C GLY A 135 -28.03 2.57 -0.30
N ILE A 136 -27.14 1.70 0.16
CA ILE A 136 -26.39 0.66 -0.60
C ILE A 136 -25.78 -0.22 0.50
N THR A 137 -26.12 -1.51 0.58
CA THR A 137 -25.32 -2.44 1.40
C THR A 137 -24.00 -2.67 0.68
N VAL A 138 -23.09 -1.71 0.79
CA VAL A 138 -21.66 -2.00 0.61
C VAL A 138 -21.34 -2.97 1.73
N THR A 139 -20.89 -4.17 1.40
CA THR A 139 -20.34 -5.08 2.42
C THR A 139 -19.18 -4.34 3.06
N GLN A 140 -19.42 -3.85 4.26
CA GLN A 140 -18.45 -3.13 5.07
C GLN A 140 -17.27 -4.06 5.35
N THR A 141 -16.04 -3.55 5.25
CA THR A 141 -14.87 -4.33 5.68
C THR A 141 -14.92 -4.49 7.21
N LEU A 142 -14.35 -5.57 7.75
CA LEU A 142 -14.26 -5.79 9.21
C LEU A 142 -13.63 -4.59 9.95
N SER A 143 -12.60 -3.96 9.39
CA SER A 143 -11.99 -2.75 9.96
C SER A 143 -12.91 -1.52 9.94
N GLN A 144 -13.78 -1.39 8.94
CA GLN A 144 -14.82 -0.34 8.93
C GLN A 144 -15.88 -0.64 9.99
N GLN A 145 -16.29 -1.91 10.14
CA GLN A 145 -17.24 -2.34 11.16
C GLN A 145 -16.71 -2.06 12.56
N ALA A 146 -15.44 -2.40 12.83
CA ALA A 146 -14.79 -2.12 14.11
C ALA A 146 -14.76 -0.61 14.45
N ASN A 147 -14.54 0.26 13.46
CA ASN A 147 -14.63 1.71 13.66
C ASN A 147 -16.06 2.18 13.98
N GLU A 148 -17.09 1.58 13.40
CA GLU A 148 -18.48 1.89 13.75
C GLU A 148 -18.91 1.27 15.10
N CYS A 149 -18.30 0.17 15.52
CA CYS A 149 -18.47 -0.36 16.87
C CYS A 149 -17.93 0.64 17.91
N SER A 150 -16.78 1.26 17.63
CA SER A 150 -16.09 2.11 18.59
C SER A 150 -16.86 3.38 18.97
N THR A 151 -17.72 3.88 18.07
CA THR A 151 -18.58 5.05 18.35
C THR A 151 -19.57 4.79 19.48
N LYS A 152 -19.85 3.50 19.79
CA LYS A 152 -20.76 3.10 20.87
C LYS A 152 -20.07 2.96 22.22
N ILE A 153 -18.74 2.97 22.31
CA ILE A 153 -18.01 2.70 23.57
C ILE A 153 -18.50 3.58 24.74
N MET A 154 -18.87 4.83 24.47
CA MET A 154 -19.38 5.75 25.50
C MET A 154 -20.89 5.63 25.74
N SER A 155 -21.69 5.37 24.71
CA SER A 155 -23.15 5.36 24.80
C SER A 155 -23.74 3.99 25.17
N ASP A 156 -23.15 2.92 24.64
CA ASP A 156 -23.50 1.52 24.89
C ASP A 156 -22.23 0.66 24.91
N PRO A 157 -21.52 0.58 26.05
CA PRO A 157 -20.27 -0.17 26.15
C PRO A 157 -20.48 -1.69 25.98
N VAL A 158 -21.65 -2.23 26.30
CA VAL A 158 -21.91 -3.66 26.13
C VAL A 158 -22.04 -3.98 24.64
N GLU A 159 -22.86 -3.21 23.92
CA GLU A 159 -23.00 -3.37 22.47
C GLU A 159 -21.67 -3.13 21.73
N ALA A 160 -20.89 -2.12 22.14
CA ALA A 160 -19.57 -1.86 21.56
C ALA A 160 -18.63 -3.05 21.73
N LYS A 161 -18.62 -3.67 22.92
CA LYS A 161 -17.80 -4.84 23.23
C LYS A 161 -18.20 -6.01 22.33
N ASP A 162 -19.49 -6.35 22.31
CA ASP A 162 -19.98 -7.50 21.55
C ASP A 162 -19.71 -7.33 20.04
N CYS A 163 -19.88 -6.10 19.53
CA CYS A 163 -19.57 -5.75 18.14
C CYS A 163 -18.07 -5.90 17.82
N LEU A 164 -17.17 -5.41 18.70
CA LEU A 164 -15.72 -5.53 18.51
C LEU A 164 -15.22 -6.97 18.64
N GLU A 165 -15.74 -7.74 19.61
CA GLU A 165 -15.39 -9.16 19.77
C GLU A 165 -15.88 -9.97 18.57
N GLY A 166 -17.07 -9.68 18.02
CA GLY A 166 -17.54 -10.31 16.77
C GLY A 166 -16.61 -10.07 15.58
N VAL A 167 -16.02 -8.88 15.46
CA VAL A 167 -14.98 -8.62 14.44
C VAL A 167 -13.75 -9.48 14.70
N LEU A 168 -13.31 -9.61 15.95
CA LEU A 168 -12.12 -10.40 16.31
C LEU A 168 -12.33 -11.91 16.21
N GLU A 169 -13.57 -12.39 16.29
CA GLU A 169 -13.91 -13.79 16.00
C GLU A 169 -13.73 -14.13 14.51
N GLU A 170 -14.03 -13.19 13.62
CA GLU A 170 -13.84 -13.35 12.17
C GLU A 170 -12.40 -13.05 11.72
N ASP A 171 -11.78 -12.00 12.27
CA ASP A 171 -10.41 -11.57 12.00
C ASP A 171 -9.66 -11.27 13.31
N PRO A 172 -8.98 -12.28 13.91
CA PRO A 172 -8.28 -12.13 15.19
C PRO A 172 -7.13 -11.12 15.18
N GLU A 173 -6.62 -10.78 13.99
CA GLU A 173 -5.50 -9.85 13.79
C GLU A 173 -6.00 -8.47 13.31
N ASN A 174 -7.30 -8.20 13.37
CA ASN A 174 -7.85 -6.93 12.94
C ASN A 174 -7.32 -5.78 13.83
N ALA A 175 -6.35 -5.02 13.32
CA ALA A 175 -5.68 -3.96 14.07
C ALA A 175 -6.66 -2.90 14.61
N VAL A 176 -7.74 -2.61 13.88
CA VAL A 176 -8.77 -1.64 14.30
C VAL A 176 -9.58 -2.17 15.48
N ALA A 177 -10.07 -3.41 15.41
CA ALA A 177 -10.84 -4.01 16.48
C ALA A 177 -10.00 -4.27 17.74
N LEU A 178 -8.75 -4.74 17.57
CA LEU A 178 -7.79 -4.89 18.67
C LEU A 178 -7.55 -3.55 19.38
N THR A 179 -7.34 -2.47 18.62
CA THR A 179 -7.11 -1.12 19.17
C THR A 179 -8.30 -0.60 19.96
N TRP A 180 -9.51 -0.65 19.37
CA TRP A 180 -10.70 -0.10 20.03
C TRP A 180 -11.17 -0.96 21.21
N SER A 181 -10.99 -2.29 21.13
CA SER A 181 -11.32 -3.17 22.25
C SER A 181 -10.33 -2.99 23.41
N ALA A 182 -9.05 -2.74 23.13
CA ALA A 182 -8.07 -2.38 24.15
C ALA A 182 -8.38 -1.03 24.80
N TRP A 183 -8.76 -0.02 24.00
CA TRP A 183 -9.17 1.28 24.52
C TRP A 183 -10.35 1.14 25.46
N GLN A 184 -11.38 0.39 25.07
CA GLN A 184 -12.53 0.11 25.92
C GLN A 184 -12.13 -0.60 27.22
N LEU A 185 -11.29 -1.65 27.15
CA LEU A 185 -10.77 -2.33 28.35
C LEU A 185 -10.03 -1.37 29.28
N SER A 186 -9.24 -0.46 28.74
CA SER A 186 -8.51 0.54 29.53
C SER A 186 -9.42 1.54 30.25
N LEU A 187 -10.61 1.81 29.71
CA LEU A 187 -11.59 2.72 30.31
C LEU A 187 -12.32 2.06 31.47
N ILE A 188 -12.69 0.77 31.31
CA ILE A 188 -13.44 0.05 32.34
C ILE A 188 -12.55 -0.52 33.44
N SER A 189 -11.25 -0.74 33.20
CA SER A 189 -10.36 -1.40 34.17
C SER A 189 -10.34 -0.69 35.54
N ASN A 190 -10.35 0.64 35.56
CA ASN A 190 -10.37 1.43 36.79
C ASN A 190 -11.66 1.25 37.64
N GLN A 191 -12.73 0.72 37.03
CA GLN A 191 -13.99 0.43 37.72
C GLN A 191 -14.02 -0.97 38.32
N LEU A 192 -13.07 -1.83 37.95
CA LEU A 192 -12.96 -3.19 38.44
C LEU A 192 -12.19 -3.22 39.77
N GLU A 193 -12.48 -4.21 40.60
CA GLU A 193 -11.68 -4.54 41.78
C GLU A 193 -10.53 -5.46 41.40
N GLU A 194 -9.55 -5.63 42.29
CA GLU A 194 -8.50 -6.63 42.10
C GLU A 194 -9.06 -8.05 42.32
N PRO A 195 -8.63 -9.05 41.52
CA PRO A 195 -7.55 -9.01 40.53
C PRO A 195 -7.98 -8.58 39.11
N ASP A 196 -9.28 -8.39 38.88
CA ASP A 196 -9.86 -8.20 37.55
C ASP A 196 -9.35 -6.93 36.86
N ARG A 197 -9.08 -5.87 37.63
CA ARG A 197 -8.44 -4.65 37.13
C ARG A 197 -7.07 -4.94 36.51
N THR A 198 -6.18 -5.64 37.23
CA THR A 198 -4.85 -6.01 36.72
C THR A 198 -4.96 -6.86 35.46
N VAL A 199 -5.89 -7.83 35.44
CA VAL A 199 -6.13 -8.69 34.27
C VAL A 199 -6.61 -7.85 33.06
N ALA A 200 -7.56 -6.93 33.26
CA ALA A 200 -8.07 -6.07 32.20
C ALA A 200 -6.98 -5.13 31.64
N GLN A 201 -6.13 -4.57 32.52
CA GLN A 201 -4.99 -3.73 32.11
C GLN A 201 -3.98 -4.52 31.28
N ALA A 202 -3.63 -5.73 31.70
CA ALA A 202 -2.74 -6.62 30.96
C ALA A 202 -3.32 -7.00 29.59
N GLN A 203 -4.61 -7.33 29.54
CA GLN A 203 -5.30 -7.67 28.30
C GLN A 203 -5.36 -6.49 27.33
N ALA A 204 -5.61 -5.27 27.82
CA ALA A 204 -5.58 -4.06 26.99
C ALA A 204 -4.17 -3.82 26.40
N ALA A 205 -3.12 -3.99 27.20
CA ALA A 205 -1.75 -3.88 26.73
C ALA A 205 -1.44 -4.92 25.63
N ILE A 206 -1.78 -6.20 25.86
CA ILE A 206 -1.56 -7.28 24.89
C ILE A 206 -2.26 -6.99 23.56
N ARG A 207 -3.53 -6.53 23.60
CA ARG A 207 -4.27 -6.21 22.36
C ARG A 207 -3.65 -5.06 21.58
N LEU A 208 -3.07 -4.06 22.26
CA LEU A 208 -2.36 -2.96 21.58
C LEU A 208 -1.04 -3.42 20.95
N GLU A 209 -0.30 -4.31 21.61
CA GLU A 209 0.87 -4.96 21.01
C GLU A 209 0.49 -5.73 19.75
N GLN A 210 -0.57 -6.53 19.81
CA GLN A 210 -1.09 -7.27 18.67
C GLN A 210 -1.53 -6.33 17.54
N ALA A 211 -2.24 -5.24 17.85
CA ALA A 211 -2.66 -4.27 16.86
C ALA A 211 -1.47 -3.62 16.12
N VAL A 212 -0.42 -3.23 16.84
CA VAL A 212 0.81 -2.66 16.24
C VAL A 212 1.58 -3.70 15.44
N ALA A 213 1.57 -4.98 15.86
CA ALA A 213 2.21 -6.05 15.10
C ALA A 213 1.45 -6.35 13.79
N SER A 214 0.11 -6.35 13.83
CA SER A 214 -0.74 -6.62 12.67
C SER A 214 -0.75 -5.47 11.67
N ASP A 215 -0.76 -4.21 12.14
CA ASP A 215 -0.63 -3.02 11.29
C ASP A 215 0.32 -1.99 11.95
N PRO A 216 1.62 -2.03 11.61
CA PRO A 216 2.59 -1.07 12.11
C PRO A 216 2.32 0.39 11.70
N GLY A 217 1.50 0.63 10.68
CA GLY A 217 1.15 1.98 10.22
C GLY A 217 -0.06 2.56 10.95
N TYR A 218 -0.78 1.79 11.75
CA TYR A 218 -2.02 2.25 12.36
C TYR A 218 -1.75 3.21 13.55
N SER A 219 -1.86 4.51 13.29
CA SER A 219 -1.48 5.55 14.26
C SER A 219 -2.23 5.48 15.59
N TYR A 220 -3.53 5.09 15.57
CA TYR A 220 -4.32 4.95 16.80
C TYR A 220 -3.81 3.83 17.72
N ALA A 221 -3.36 2.70 17.16
CA ALA A 221 -2.78 1.60 17.95
C ALA A 221 -1.55 2.08 18.73
N ARG A 222 -0.64 2.79 18.04
CA ARG A 222 0.57 3.36 18.64
C ARG A 222 0.27 4.42 19.70
N ALA A 223 -0.65 5.34 19.40
CA ALA A 223 -1.06 6.38 20.34
C ALA A 223 -1.67 5.77 21.61
N PHE A 224 -2.62 4.84 21.46
CA PHE A 224 -3.26 4.17 22.60
C PHE A 224 -2.29 3.26 23.37
N ARG A 225 -1.31 2.64 22.71
CA ARG A 225 -0.24 1.88 23.40
C ARG A 225 0.52 2.76 24.39
N ALA A 226 0.92 3.96 23.98
CA ALA A 226 1.58 4.93 24.86
C ALA A 226 0.66 5.42 25.99
N ILE A 227 -0.58 5.80 25.65
CA ILE A 227 -1.56 6.32 26.62
C ILE A 227 -1.91 5.26 27.68
N VAL A 228 -2.17 4.03 27.26
CA VAL A 228 -2.54 2.93 28.18
C VAL A 228 -1.35 2.54 29.05
N ALA A 229 -0.11 2.54 28.51
CA ALA A 229 1.08 2.34 29.33
C ALA A 229 1.20 3.42 30.42
N TYR A 230 1.02 4.69 30.07
CA TYR A 230 1.04 5.80 31.03
C TYR A 230 -0.05 5.65 32.10
N ARG A 231 -1.29 5.37 31.70
CA ARG A 231 -2.43 5.18 32.61
C ARG A 231 -2.24 4.02 33.59
N ASN A 232 -1.46 3.02 33.21
CA ASN A 232 -1.16 1.85 34.04
C ASN A 232 0.14 2.01 34.85
N GLY A 233 0.71 3.22 34.92
CA GLY A 233 1.93 3.50 35.69
C GLY A 233 3.22 3.01 35.06
N ARG A 234 3.19 2.51 33.81
CA ARG A 234 4.37 2.05 33.09
C ARG A 234 5.01 3.20 32.33
N TYR A 235 5.55 4.17 33.07
CA TYR A 235 5.99 5.45 32.50
C TYR A 235 7.20 5.32 31.57
N ALA A 236 8.13 4.41 31.86
CA ALA A 236 9.27 4.12 30.98
C ALA A 236 8.80 3.54 29.63
N ASP A 237 7.90 2.55 29.66
CA ASP A 237 7.29 1.99 28.44
C ASP A 237 6.51 3.07 27.68
N ALA A 238 5.75 3.91 28.40
CA ALA A 238 4.97 4.99 27.78
C ALA A 238 5.87 6.00 27.05
N GLN A 239 7.03 6.36 27.63
CA GLN A 239 8.01 7.24 26.98
C GLN A 239 8.54 6.60 25.70
N GLN A 240 8.93 5.32 25.76
CA GLN A 240 9.40 4.59 24.58
C GLN A 240 8.31 4.54 23.49
N TYR A 241 7.08 4.16 23.84
CA TYR A 241 5.98 4.03 22.87
C TYR A 241 5.57 5.37 22.28
N LEU A 242 5.66 6.46 23.05
CA LEU A 242 5.44 7.81 22.53
C LEU A 242 6.51 8.21 21.51
N GLN A 243 7.76 7.85 21.75
CA GLN A 243 8.83 8.08 20.77
C GLN A 243 8.59 7.25 19.50
N GLU A 244 8.26 5.96 19.64
CA GLU A 244 7.91 5.10 18.50
C GLU A 244 6.71 5.64 17.71
N PHE A 245 5.69 6.20 18.38
CA PHE A 245 4.56 6.85 17.72
C PHE A 245 5.00 8.05 16.85
N ARG A 246 5.92 8.89 17.36
CA ARG A 246 6.44 10.06 16.64
C ARG A 246 7.30 9.68 15.44
N ASP A 247 8.08 8.60 15.57
CA ASP A 247 8.99 8.14 14.52
C ASP A 247 8.28 7.44 13.36
N ASN A 248 6.97 7.19 13.45
CA ASN A 248 6.18 6.44 12.45
C ASN A 248 5.06 7.29 11.82
N ASP A 249 5.37 8.55 11.47
CA ASP A 249 4.49 9.45 10.70
C ASP A 249 3.03 9.50 11.20
N PRO A 250 2.79 9.98 12.43
CA PRO A 250 1.48 9.89 13.05
C PRO A 250 0.40 10.68 12.30
N SER A 251 -0.81 10.12 12.20
CA SER A 251 -1.97 10.84 11.70
C SER A 251 -2.27 12.08 12.56
N THR A 252 -2.85 13.11 11.94
CA THR A 252 -3.19 14.37 12.63
C THR A 252 -4.16 14.12 13.79
N GLU A 253 -5.13 13.23 13.60
CA GLU A 253 -6.14 12.90 14.62
C GLU A 253 -5.53 12.15 15.81
N ALA A 254 -4.63 11.20 15.55
CA ALA A 254 -3.94 10.48 16.61
C ALA A 254 -3.00 11.40 17.40
N ALA A 255 -2.29 12.31 16.71
CA ALA A 255 -1.43 13.31 17.36
C ALA A 255 -2.25 14.25 18.25
N GLN A 256 -3.42 14.70 17.79
CA GLN A 256 -4.32 15.53 18.59
C GLN A 256 -4.77 14.86 19.89
N ILE A 257 -4.90 13.53 19.94
CA ILE A 257 -5.25 12.82 21.19
C ILE A 257 -4.10 12.91 22.19
N ILE A 258 -2.86 12.71 21.73
CA ILE A 258 -1.65 12.81 22.54
C ILE A 258 -1.49 14.24 23.09
N ASP A 259 -1.70 15.24 22.23
CA ASP A 259 -1.57 16.66 22.59
C ASP A 259 -2.65 17.10 23.59
N GLN A 260 -3.90 16.68 23.40
CA GLN A 260 -5.00 16.99 24.33
C GLN A 260 -4.75 16.46 25.74
N MET A 261 -3.99 15.37 25.85
CA MET A 261 -3.60 14.78 27.13
C MET A 261 -2.32 15.37 27.70
N ASP A 262 -1.62 16.25 26.97
CA ASP A 262 -0.26 16.73 27.31
C ASP A 262 0.66 15.56 27.72
N LEU A 263 0.58 14.46 26.95
CA LEU A 263 1.09 13.16 27.41
C LEU A 263 2.60 13.19 27.67
N GLU A 264 3.36 13.92 26.85
CA GLU A 264 4.81 14.03 27.03
C GLU A 264 5.19 14.68 28.36
N ALA A 265 4.58 15.83 28.68
CA ALA A 265 4.85 16.52 29.93
C ALA A 265 4.42 15.68 31.13
N ASN A 266 3.29 14.99 31.02
CA ASN A 266 2.77 14.10 32.05
C ASN A 266 3.67 12.89 32.29
N ILE A 267 4.19 12.25 31.23
CA ILE A 267 5.18 11.17 31.36
C ILE A 267 6.47 11.68 32.02
N ALA A 268 6.97 12.84 31.59
CA ALA A 268 8.19 13.42 32.13
C ALA A 268 8.06 13.75 33.63
N ALA A 269 6.92 14.33 34.04
CA ALA A 269 6.62 14.61 35.44
C ALA A 269 6.57 13.32 36.27
N ALA A 270 5.86 12.29 35.79
CA ALA A 270 5.73 11.02 36.49
C ALA A 270 7.07 10.28 36.67
N LEU A 271 7.94 10.31 35.66
CA LEU A 271 9.29 9.75 35.75
C LEU A 271 10.16 10.50 36.77
N ALA A 272 10.11 11.83 36.77
CA ALA A 272 10.84 12.64 37.74
C ALA A 272 10.37 12.39 39.19
N GLU A 273 9.07 12.18 39.41
CA GLU A 273 8.53 11.80 40.72
C GLU A 273 9.02 10.42 41.17
N SER A 274 9.09 9.44 40.26
CA SER A 274 9.61 8.11 40.58
C SER A 274 11.11 8.10 40.89
N ASP A 275 11.89 8.95 40.23
CA ASP A 275 13.34 9.08 40.45
C ASP A 275 13.68 9.92 41.68
N GLY A 276 12.79 10.85 42.05
CA GLY A 276 12.94 11.76 43.19
C GLY A 276 12.43 11.22 44.53
N ALA A 277 11.81 10.02 44.55
CA ALA A 277 11.38 9.37 45.78
C ALA A 277 12.61 9.08 46.67
N PRO A 278 12.67 9.58 47.92
CA PRO A 278 13.79 9.29 48.80
C PRO A 278 13.90 7.78 48.98
N ALA A 279 15.06 7.21 48.66
CA ALA A 279 15.41 5.87 49.06
C ALA A 279 15.20 5.77 50.58
N ASP A 280 14.25 4.95 51.02
CA ASP A 280 14.08 4.63 52.43
C ASP A 280 15.43 4.09 52.94
N PRO A 281 16.12 4.76 53.89
CA PRO A 281 17.37 4.25 54.45
C PRO A 281 17.17 3.00 55.31
N GLY A 282 15.95 2.48 55.44
CA GLY A 282 15.59 1.40 56.36
C GLY A 282 15.81 -0.03 55.86
N ALA A 283 16.18 -0.27 54.59
CA ALA A 283 16.33 -1.63 54.06
C ALA A 283 17.77 -2.19 54.16
N ASP A 284 18.39 -2.08 55.33
CA ASP A 284 19.52 -2.95 55.70
C ASP A 284 18.97 -4.37 55.89
N THR A 285 19.04 -5.17 54.82
CA THR A 285 18.78 -6.61 54.89
C THR A 285 19.90 -7.28 55.68
N THR A 286 19.63 -7.54 56.96
CA THR A 286 20.42 -8.46 57.77
C THR A 286 20.35 -9.85 57.12
N THR A 287 21.36 -10.19 56.33
CA THR A 287 21.64 -11.55 55.86
C THR A 287 22.00 -12.40 57.08
N THR A 288 21.03 -13.08 57.66
CA THR A 288 21.28 -14.15 58.62
C THR A 288 21.63 -15.41 57.84
N ALA A 289 22.92 -15.75 57.80
CA ALA A 289 23.39 -17.04 57.32
C ALA A 289 22.92 -18.17 58.25
N PRO A 290 22.46 -19.32 57.74
CA PRO A 290 22.18 -20.47 58.59
C PRO A 290 23.50 -21.14 58.98
N ALA A 291 23.69 -21.34 60.29
CA ALA A 291 24.78 -22.13 60.84
C ALA A 291 24.57 -23.63 60.53
N THR A 292 25.53 -24.23 59.85
CA THR A 292 25.67 -25.68 59.71
C THR A 292 26.18 -26.25 61.04
N THR A 293 25.32 -26.96 61.76
CA THR A 293 25.73 -27.79 62.90
C THR A 293 25.92 -29.22 62.42
N ASP A 294 27.18 -29.65 62.40
CA ASP A 294 27.66 -31.01 62.21
C ASP A 294 27.53 -31.78 63.55
N PRO A 295 27.04 -33.04 63.57
CA PRO A 295 27.27 -33.91 64.71
C PRO A 295 28.10 -35.14 64.30
N ALA A 296 29.39 -35.10 64.62
CA ALA A 296 30.23 -36.28 64.73
C ALA A 296 30.24 -36.80 66.19
N GLY A 297 29.75 -38.02 66.37
CA GLY A 297 30.28 -39.06 67.26
C GLY A 297 30.34 -38.84 68.78
N ASN A 298 29.49 -39.56 69.53
CA ASN A 298 29.92 -40.74 70.32
C ASN A 298 28.69 -41.60 70.69
#